data_AF-A0A699ZYR1-F1
#
_entry.id   AF-A0A699ZYR1-F1
#
_cell.length_a   1.000
_cell.length_b   1.000
_cell.length_c   1.000
_cell.angle_alpha   90.00
_cell.angle_beta   90.00
_cell.angle_gamma   90.00
#
_symmetry.space_group_name_H-M   'P 1'
#
loop_
_entity.id
_entity.type
_entity.pdbx_description
1 polymer ?
#
loop_
_entity_poly.entity_id
_entity_poly.type
_entity_poly.pdbx_seq_one_letter_code
_entity_poly.pdbx_strand_id
1 'polypeptide(L)'
;MYTDMTLGCLVVLVQAVARDVFAAKHATERKERWVSGNFVYFAMSQIVDIYFVGGFGTVQWISPSAYLSSRPDDIVVDNVTHVLAELNRALGQELKQFISPSPTHPIDELLFISIDAGGVDVRVRCGSDFNVERISFGCKVHTLEEAHRALATVLRPAAAASS
;
A
#
# COMPACT_ATOMS: atom_id res chain seq x y z
N MET A 1 -5.19 38.35 30.83
CA MET A 1 -4.14 38.51 29.79
C MET A 1 -3.20 37.29 29.77
N TYR A 2 -3.73 36.06 29.91
CA TYR A 2 -2.91 34.83 30.04
C TYR A 2 -3.38 33.67 29.13
N THR A 3 -4.47 33.87 28.38
CA THR A 3 -5.07 32.88 27.48
C THR A 3 -4.49 32.89 26.07
N ASP A 4 -3.64 33.87 25.74
CA ASP A 4 -3.11 34.08 24.37
C ASP A 4 -1.73 33.40 24.16
N MET A 5 -0.97 33.23 25.24
CA MET A 5 0.41 32.70 25.17
C MET A 5 0.44 31.18 24.91
N THR A 6 -0.55 30.44 25.42
CA THR A 6 -0.74 29.00 25.18
C THR A 6 -1.22 28.71 23.77
N LEU A 7 -2.09 29.55 23.21
CA LEU A 7 -2.60 29.39 21.85
C LEU A 7 -1.50 29.67 20.82
N GLY A 8 -0.71 30.72 21.03
CA GLY A 8 0.46 31.02 20.20
C GLY A 8 1.52 29.92 20.23
N CYS A 9 1.82 29.35 21.40
CA CYS A 9 2.75 28.23 21.53
C CYS A 9 2.26 26.96 20.81
N LEU A 10 0.95 26.66 20.89
CA LEU A 10 0.36 25.50 20.23
C LEU A 10 0.40 25.64 18.70
N VAL A 11 0.11 26.83 18.16
CA VAL A 11 0.17 27.09 16.71
C VAL A 11 1.60 26.93 16.18
N VAL A 12 2.59 27.48 16.88
CA VAL A 12 4.01 27.38 16.49
C VAL A 12 4.49 25.92 16.51
N LEU A 13 4.06 25.14 17.51
CA LEU A 13 4.40 23.72 17.60
C LEU A 13 3.79 22.91 16.44
N VAL A 14 2.52 23.15 16.11
CA VAL A 14 1.84 22.47 14.98
C VAL A 14 2.52 22.80 13.65
N GLN A 15 2.95 24.05 13.43
CA GLN A 15 3.68 24.43 12.23
C GLN A 15 5.03 23.71 12.12
N ALA A 16 5.79 23.62 13.23
CA ALA A 16 7.07 22.93 13.24
C ALA A 16 6.91 21.43 12.94
N VAL A 17 5.97 20.75 13.59
CA VAL A 17 5.69 19.32 13.36
C VAL A 17 5.21 19.07 11.94
N ALA A 18 4.28 19.89 11.43
CA ALA A 18 3.76 19.75 10.07
C ALA A 18 4.84 19.97 9.01
N ARG A 19 5.73 20.95 9.22
CA ARG A 19 6.91 21.16 8.38
C ARG A 19 7.81 19.94 8.35
N ASP A 20 8.12 19.37 9.51
CA ASP A 20 9.06 18.24 9.61
C ASP A 20 8.48 16.97 8.96
N VAL A 21 7.18 16.69 9.16
CA VAL A 21 6.47 15.59 8.46
C VAL A 21 6.44 15.82 6.95
N PHE A 22 6.14 17.04 6.51
CA PHE A 22 6.14 17.39 5.09
C PHE A 22 7.52 17.23 4.46
N ALA A 23 8.56 17.77 5.11
CA ALA A 23 9.93 17.68 4.64
C ALA A 23 10.42 16.22 4.56
N ALA A 24 10.08 15.39 5.55
CA ALA A 24 10.41 13.96 5.55
C ALA A 24 9.74 13.24 4.36
N LYS A 25 8.43 13.47 4.14
CA LYS A 25 7.69 12.85 3.04
C LYS A 25 8.21 13.25 1.66
N HIS A 26 8.63 14.49 1.49
CA HIS A 26 9.13 15.02 0.20
C HIS A 26 10.66 15.04 0.11
N ALA A 27 11.38 14.38 1.03
CA ALA A 27 12.84 14.40 1.06
C ALA A 27 13.48 13.84 -0.22
N THR A 28 12.80 12.93 -0.91
CA THR A 28 13.21 12.30 -2.18
C THR A 28 12.73 13.07 -3.42
N GLU A 29 11.76 13.98 -3.29
CA GLU A 29 11.16 14.72 -4.40
C GLU A 29 11.66 16.17 -4.44
N ARG A 30 12.57 16.48 -5.38
CA ARG A 30 12.96 17.85 -5.78
C ARG A 30 13.04 18.87 -4.64
N LYS A 31 13.99 18.62 -3.72
CA LYS A 31 14.31 19.44 -2.52
C LYS A 31 14.31 20.94 -2.78
N GLU A 32 14.76 21.41 -3.94
CA GLU A 32 14.89 22.84 -4.24
C GLU A 32 13.54 23.54 -4.49
N ARG A 33 12.48 22.81 -4.90
CA ARG A 33 11.19 23.41 -5.24
C ARG A 33 10.35 23.78 -4.00
N TRP A 34 10.59 23.11 -2.88
CA TRP A 34 9.73 23.18 -1.69
C TRP A 34 10.38 23.92 -0.51
N VAL A 35 11.64 24.36 -0.64
CA VAL A 35 12.43 24.92 0.48
C VAL A 35 12.53 26.46 0.42
N SER A 36 12.05 27.11 -0.64
CA SER A 36 12.29 28.54 -0.92
C SER A 36 11.12 29.49 -0.63
N GLY A 37 10.27 29.23 0.39
CA GLY A 37 9.13 30.09 0.70
C GLY A 37 8.70 30.14 2.17
N ASN A 38 7.93 31.18 2.52
CA ASN A 38 7.19 31.27 3.79
C ASN A 38 5.97 30.34 3.71
N PHE A 39 6.11 29.10 4.17
CA PHE A 39 5.02 28.13 4.19
C PHE A 39 4.15 28.30 5.44
N VAL A 40 2.85 28.22 5.23
CA VAL A 40 1.87 27.98 6.29
C VAL A 40 1.29 26.59 6.07
N TYR A 41 1.40 25.74 7.07
CA TYR A 41 0.91 24.37 7.02
C TYR A 41 -0.51 24.29 7.58
N PHE A 42 -1.38 23.64 6.84
CA PHE A 42 -2.74 23.32 7.28
C PHE A 42 -2.81 21.82 7.55
N ALA A 43 -3.22 21.45 8.75
CA ALA A 43 -3.42 20.06 9.14
C ALA A 43 -4.91 19.83 9.37
N MET A 44 -5.43 18.69 8.89
CA MET A 44 -6.74 18.20 9.29
C MET A 44 -6.64 17.66 10.72
N SER A 45 -6.72 18.56 11.70
CA SER A 45 -6.57 18.24 13.13
C SER A 45 -7.72 17.39 13.68
N GLN A 46 -8.86 17.41 13.00
CA GLN A 46 -10.03 16.60 13.34
C GLN A 46 -10.53 15.87 12.09
N ILE A 47 -10.52 14.54 12.15
CA ILE A 47 -11.12 13.68 11.13
C ILE A 47 -12.57 13.44 11.57
N VAL A 48 -13.52 13.94 10.77
CA VAL A 48 -14.96 13.84 11.08
C VAL A 48 -15.52 12.50 10.61
N ASP A 49 -15.19 12.12 9.37
CA ASP A 49 -15.60 10.86 8.76
C ASP A 49 -14.57 10.43 7.71
N ILE A 50 -14.56 9.15 7.39
CA ILE A 50 -13.71 8.59 6.33
C ILE A 50 -14.58 7.74 5.43
N TYR A 51 -14.61 8.11 4.15
CA TYR A 51 -15.23 7.33 3.10
C TYR A 51 -14.14 6.74 2.22
N PHE A 52 -14.02 5.41 2.25
CA PHE A 52 -13.02 4.69 1.48
C PHE A 52 -13.65 4.11 0.22
N VAL A 53 -13.06 4.46 -0.92
CA VAL A 53 -13.35 3.86 -2.23
C VAL A 53 -12.05 3.25 -2.72
N GLY A 54 -11.96 1.93 -2.63
CA GLY A 54 -10.80 1.15 -3.09
C GLY A 54 -11.04 0.46 -4.43
N GLY A 55 -10.07 -0.34 -4.86
CA GLY A 55 -10.23 -1.24 -6.01
C GLY A 55 -11.40 -2.21 -5.84
N PHE A 56 -11.88 -2.76 -6.97
CA PHE A 56 -12.94 -3.79 -7.04
C PHE A 56 -14.28 -3.47 -6.40
N GLY A 57 -14.66 -2.20 -6.36
CA GLY A 57 -15.95 -1.82 -5.77
C GLY A 57 -15.98 -1.97 -4.25
N THR A 58 -14.82 -2.02 -3.59
CA THR A 58 -14.75 -1.88 -2.14
C THR A 58 -15.14 -0.45 -1.77
N VAL A 59 -16.30 -0.31 -1.16
CA VAL A 59 -16.85 0.97 -0.71
C VAL A 59 -17.26 0.81 0.74
N GLN A 60 -16.64 1.59 1.63
CA GLN A 60 -16.96 1.53 3.05
C GLN A 60 -16.79 2.87 3.75
N TRP A 61 -17.67 3.12 4.71
CA TRP A 61 -17.43 4.12 5.75
C TRP A 61 -16.51 3.53 6.82
N ILE A 62 -15.52 4.30 7.25
CA ILE A 62 -14.59 3.93 8.30
C ILE A 62 -14.77 4.92 9.44
N SER A 63 -14.99 4.42 10.66
CA SER A 63 -15.07 5.30 11.83
C SER A 63 -13.73 6.00 12.06
N PRO A 64 -13.71 7.31 12.40
CA PRO A 64 -12.46 8.02 12.68
C PRO A 64 -11.61 7.36 13.77
N SER A 65 -12.23 6.79 14.81
CA SER A 65 -11.52 6.10 15.89
C SER A 65 -10.80 4.84 15.40
N ALA A 66 -11.42 4.04 14.53
CA ALA A 66 -10.77 2.88 13.93
C ALA A 66 -9.57 3.29 13.06
N TYR A 67 -9.72 4.35 12.26
CA TYR A 67 -8.61 4.85 11.44
C TYR A 67 -7.45 5.38 12.29
N LEU A 68 -7.74 6.20 13.30
CA LEU A 68 -6.72 6.81 14.18
C LEU A 68 -5.99 5.78 15.06
N SER A 69 -6.62 4.64 15.35
CA SER A 69 -6.00 3.54 16.10
C SER A 69 -5.29 2.52 15.21
N SER A 70 -5.49 2.59 13.90
CA SER A 70 -4.82 1.72 12.92
C SER A 70 -3.40 2.20 12.62
N ARG A 71 -2.58 1.30 12.08
CA ARG A 71 -1.26 1.62 11.55
C ARG A 71 -1.15 1.15 10.11
N PRO A 72 -0.40 1.84 9.25
CA PRO A 72 -0.03 1.31 7.95
C PRO A 72 0.69 -0.04 8.11
N ASP A 73 0.48 -0.95 7.16
CA ASP A 73 1.20 -2.23 7.14
C ASP A 73 2.68 -1.97 6.84
N ASP A 74 3.58 -2.58 7.64
CA ASP A 74 5.03 -2.31 7.57
C ASP A 74 5.61 -2.52 6.16
N ILE A 75 5.08 -3.50 5.43
CA ILE A 75 5.51 -3.86 4.09
C ILE A 75 5.30 -2.74 3.03
N VAL A 76 4.42 -1.77 3.29
CA VAL A 76 4.13 -0.66 2.37
C VAL A 76 4.69 0.69 2.79
N VAL A 77 5.26 0.83 4.00
CA VAL A 77 5.63 2.13 4.56
C VAL A 77 6.79 2.80 3.82
N ASP A 78 7.84 2.05 3.50
CA ASP A 78 9.11 2.66 3.03
C ASP A 78 9.25 2.69 1.51
N ASN A 79 8.91 1.60 0.81
CA ASN A 79 9.13 1.52 -0.64
C ASN A 79 8.25 0.46 -1.33
N VAL A 80 6.93 0.66 -1.30
CA VAL A 80 5.98 -0.24 -1.96
C VAL A 80 6.27 -0.42 -3.46
N THR A 81 6.79 0.62 -4.14
CA THR A 81 7.18 0.53 -5.55
C THR A 81 8.31 -0.46 -5.77
N HIS A 82 9.34 -0.43 -4.92
CA HIS A 82 10.43 -1.41 -4.96
C HIS A 82 9.93 -2.82 -4.63
N VAL A 83 9.08 -2.97 -3.61
CA VAL A 83 8.47 -4.26 -3.24
C VAL A 83 7.72 -4.87 -4.43
N LEU A 84 6.84 -4.11 -5.07
CA LEU A 84 6.09 -4.59 -6.23
C LEU A 84 7.00 -4.89 -7.43
N ALA A 85 8.03 -4.07 -7.68
CA ALA A 85 8.99 -4.32 -8.75
C ALA A 85 9.75 -5.64 -8.52
N GLU A 86 10.17 -5.90 -7.29
CA GLU A 86 10.86 -7.14 -6.93
C GLU A 86 9.95 -8.36 -7.08
N LEU A 87 8.72 -8.30 -6.58
CA LEU A 87 7.75 -9.39 -6.71
C LEU A 87 7.44 -9.70 -8.19
N ASN A 88 7.23 -8.67 -9.02
CA ASN A 88 7.02 -8.85 -10.45
C ASN A 88 8.23 -9.49 -11.14
N ARG A 89 9.45 -9.06 -10.78
CA ARG A 89 10.69 -9.63 -11.33
C ARG A 89 10.88 -11.09 -10.92
N ALA A 90 10.65 -11.41 -9.65
CA ALA A 90 10.98 -12.70 -9.08
C ALA A 90 9.90 -13.78 -9.32
N LEU A 91 8.62 -13.41 -9.25
CA LEU A 91 7.50 -14.35 -9.20
C LEU A 91 6.45 -14.11 -10.30
N GLY A 92 6.51 -13.00 -11.03
CA GLY A 92 5.47 -12.66 -12.02
C GLY A 92 5.31 -13.72 -13.11
N GLN A 93 6.43 -14.23 -13.63
CA GLN A 93 6.40 -15.26 -14.67
C GLN A 93 5.93 -16.63 -14.14
N GLU A 94 6.36 -17.01 -12.93
CA GLU A 94 5.96 -18.27 -12.29
C GLU A 94 4.45 -18.26 -11.98
N LEU A 95 3.95 -17.17 -11.40
CA LEU A 95 2.53 -17.01 -11.11
C LEU A 95 1.68 -17.01 -12.38
N LYS A 96 2.16 -16.38 -13.46
CA LYS A 96 1.52 -16.43 -14.78
C LYS A 96 1.37 -17.86 -15.30
N GLN A 97 2.42 -18.68 -15.16
CA GLN A 97 2.38 -20.09 -15.54
C GLN A 97 1.44 -20.91 -14.65
N PHE A 98 1.41 -20.62 -13.35
CA PHE A 98 0.54 -21.30 -12.38
C PHE A 98 -0.95 -21.04 -12.65
N ILE A 99 -1.33 -19.80 -12.95
CA ILE A 99 -2.73 -19.41 -13.17
C ILE A 99 -3.22 -19.77 -14.57
N SER A 100 -2.34 -19.83 -15.59
CA SER A 100 -2.72 -20.11 -16.98
C SER A 100 -3.41 -21.48 -17.09
N PRO A 101 -4.75 -21.53 -17.23
CA PRO A 101 -5.51 -22.76 -16.99
C PRO A 101 -5.51 -23.70 -18.20
N SER A 102 -5.09 -23.23 -19.37
CA SER A 102 -4.99 -24.01 -20.60
C SER A 102 -4.14 -23.29 -21.65
N PRO A 103 -3.39 -24.02 -22.52
CA PRO A 103 -2.67 -23.43 -23.66
C PRO A 103 -3.59 -22.72 -24.69
N THR A 104 -4.91 -22.85 -24.58
CA THR A 104 -5.88 -22.21 -25.50
C THR A 104 -6.26 -20.77 -25.12
N HIS A 105 -5.99 -20.33 -23.89
CA HIS A 105 -6.25 -18.96 -23.43
C HIS A 105 -5.01 -18.42 -22.71
N PRO A 106 -3.95 -18.05 -23.47
CA PRO A 106 -2.74 -17.54 -22.86
C PRO A 106 -3.00 -16.22 -22.16
N ILE A 107 -2.53 -16.11 -20.92
CA ILE A 107 -2.43 -14.83 -20.25
C ILE A 107 -1.38 -14.01 -21.02
N ASP A 108 -1.71 -12.79 -21.41
CA ASP A 108 -0.74 -11.90 -22.05
C ASP A 108 0.18 -11.27 -21.02
N GLU A 109 -0.40 -10.87 -19.89
CA GLU A 109 0.29 -10.10 -18.86
C GLU A 109 -0.28 -10.41 -17.48
N LEU A 110 0.62 -10.51 -16.52
CA LEU A 110 0.31 -10.66 -15.11
C LEU A 110 1.22 -9.72 -14.32
N LEU A 111 0.64 -8.86 -13.48
CA LEU A 111 1.39 -7.92 -12.65
C LEU A 111 0.84 -7.88 -11.23
N PHE A 112 1.71 -7.98 -10.24
CA PHE A 112 1.41 -7.53 -8.88
C PHE A 112 1.25 -6.00 -8.90
N ILE A 113 0.07 -5.51 -8.52
CA ILE A 113 -0.28 -4.09 -8.57
C ILE A 113 -0.49 -3.46 -7.19
N SER A 114 -0.72 -4.28 -6.17
CA SER A 114 -0.83 -3.85 -4.78
C SER A 114 -0.36 -4.98 -3.86
N ILE A 115 0.01 -4.60 -2.64
CA ILE A 115 0.34 -5.51 -1.55
C ILE A 115 -0.07 -4.87 -0.24
N ASP A 116 -0.52 -5.69 0.70
CA ASP A 116 -0.70 -5.34 2.10
C ASP A 116 -0.23 -6.53 2.96
N ALA A 117 -0.30 -6.43 4.29
CA ALA A 117 0.22 -7.49 5.14
C ALA A 117 -0.53 -8.83 4.98
N GLY A 118 -1.73 -8.86 4.40
CA GLY A 118 -2.53 -10.07 4.23
C GLY A 118 -2.48 -10.70 2.83
N GLY A 119 -1.98 -9.99 1.81
CA GLY A 119 -1.97 -10.51 0.45
C GLY A 119 -1.54 -9.50 -0.61
N VAL A 120 -1.72 -9.90 -1.86
CA VAL A 120 -1.45 -9.10 -3.06
C VAL A 120 -2.65 -9.05 -3.98
N ASP A 121 -2.82 -7.93 -4.68
CA ASP A 121 -3.70 -7.88 -5.85
C ASP A 121 -2.87 -8.00 -7.13
N VAL A 122 -3.35 -8.84 -8.03
CA VAL A 122 -2.66 -9.19 -9.27
C VAL A 122 -3.57 -8.84 -10.45
N ARG A 123 -3.09 -7.99 -11.35
CA ARG A 123 -3.78 -7.71 -12.60
C ARG A 123 -3.42 -8.75 -13.64
N VAL A 124 -4.42 -9.38 -14.23
CA VAL A 124 -4.31 -10.38 -15.30
C VAL A 124 -4.95 -9.81 -16.56
N ARG A 125 -4.25 -9.88 -17.69
CA ARG A 125 -4.77 -9.49 -19.01
C ARG A 125 -4.78 -10.68 -19.96
N CYS A 126 -5.90 -10.89 -20.63
CA CYS A 126 -6.06 -11.86 -21.71
C CYS A 126 -6.73 -11.17 -22.91
N GLY A 127 -5.98 -10.88 -23.97
CA GLY A 127 -6.46 -10.10 -25.10
C GLY A 127 -6.88 -8.68 -24.67
N SER A 128 -8.15 -8.35 -24.90
CA SER A 128 -8.78 -7.09 -24.48
C SER A 128 -9.25 -7.09 -23.02
N ASP A 129 -9.35 -8.26 -22.41
CA ASP A 129 -9.97 -8.41 -21.10
C ASP A 129 -8.94 -8.24 -20.00
N PHE A 130 -9.34 -7.53 -18.95
CA PHE A 130 -8.56 -7.37 -17.73
C PHE A 130 -9.37 -7.83 -16.54
N ASN A 131 -8.75 -8.67 -15.72
CA ASN A 131 -9.22 -8.97 -14.38
C ASN A 131 -8.16 -8.52 -13.38
N VAL A 132 -8.58 -8.29 -12.15
CA VAL A 132 -7.64 -8.24 -11.03
C VAL A 132 -8.04 -9.38 -10.10
N GLU A 133 -7.10 -10.00 -9.41
CA GLU A 133 -7.37 -11.11 -8.49
C GLU A 133 -6.63 -10.89 -7.17
N ARG A 134 -7.31 -11.21 -6.07
CA ARG A 134 -6.73 -11.15 -4.74
C ARG A 134 -6.10 -12.50 -4.39
N ILE A 135 -4.81 -12.51 -4.08
CA ILE A 135 -4.11 -13.67 -3.56
C ILE A 135 -3.80 -13.44 -2.09
N SER A 136 -4.34 -14.30 -1.23
CA SER A 136 -4.13 -14.22 0.22
C SER A 136 -2.88 -14.98 0.64
N PHE A 137 -2.10 -14.42 1.58
CA PHE A 137 -0.91 -15.09 2.13
C PHE A 137 -1.24 -16.18 3.15
N GLY A 138 -2.46 -16.19 3.71
CA GLY A 138 -2.85 -17.09 4.81
C GLY A 138 -2.22 -16.74 6.16
N CYS A 139 -1.32 -15.77 6.21
CA CYS A 139 -0.70 -15.21 7.40
C CYS A 139 -0.42 -13.71 7.19
N LYS A 140 -0.10 -12.98 8.27
CA LYS A 140 0.35 -11.59 8.16
C LYS A 140 1.85 -11.55 7.87
N VAL A 141 2.24 -10.71 6.91
CA VAL A 141 3.64 -10.46 6.53
C VAL A 141 4.00 -9.00 6.78
N HIS A 142 5.24 -8.76 7.16
CA HIS A 142 5.78 -7.45 7.49
C HIS A 142 6.96 -7.07 6.58
N THR A 143 7.60 -8.06 5.95
CA THR A 143 8.79 -7.85 5.11
C THR A 143 8.61 -8.44 3.72
N LEU A 144 9.41 -7.92 2.77
CA LEU A 144 9.49 -8.47 1.42
C LEU A 144 9.89 -9.96 1.42
N GLU A 145 10.84 -10.36 2.26
CA GLU A 145 11.27 -11.76 2.40
C GLU A 145 10.11 -12.66 2.85
N GLU A 146 9.31 -12.22 3.82
CA GLU A 146 8.12 -12.93 4.26
C GLU A 146 7.07 -13.04 3.15
N ALA A 147 6.83 -11.96 2.39
CA ALA A 147 5.92 -11.99 1.25
C ALA A 147 6.38 -12.98 0.17
N HIS A 148 7.68 -13.03 -0.15
CA HIS A 148 8.22 -14.04 -1.07
C HIS A 148 7.96 -15.46 -0.58
N ARG A 149 8.21 -15.75 0.71
CA ARG A 149 7.95 -17.08 1.28
C ARG A 149 6.48 -17.43 1.27
N ALA A 150 5.60 -16.48 1.57
CA ALA A 150 4.16 -16.69 1.56
C ALA A 150 3.68 -17.00 0.13
N LEU A 151 4.09 -16.21 -0.86
CA LEU A 151 3.72 -16.43 -2.26
C LEU A 151 4.30 -17.72 -2.83
N ALA A 152 5.55 -18.05 -2.52
CA ALA A 152 6.14 -19.34 -2.91
C ALA A 152 5.41 -20.54 -2.28
N THR A 153 4.73 -20.34 -1.16
CA THR A 153 3.87 -21.38 -0.56
C THR A 153 2.54 -21.49 -1.28
N VAL A 154 1.95 -20.37 -1.71
CA VAL A 154 0.74 -20.36 -2.57
C VAL A 154 1.00 -21.02 -3.92
N LEU A 155 2.18 -20.82 -4.50
CA LEU A 155 2.59 -21.38 -5.79
C LEU A 155 2.98 -22.85 -5.74
N ARG A 156 3.11 -23.45 -4.55
CA ARG A 156 3.36 -24.88 -4.45
C ARG A 156 2.11 -25.64 -4.90
N PRO A 157 2.26 -26.65 -5.79
CA PRO A 157 1.18 -27.57 -6.06
C PRO A 157 0.69 -28.13 -4.73
N ALA A 158 -0.63 -28.16 -4.51
CA ALA A 158 -1.19 -28.88 -3.39
C ALA A 158 -0.61 -30.30 -3.45
N ALA A 159 0.27 -30.64 -2.50
CA ALA A 159 0.83 -31.98 -2.42
C ALA A 159 -0.37 -32.92 -2.46
N ALA A 160 -0.41 -33.78 -3.49
CA ALA A 160 -1.52 -34.66 -3.82
C ALA A 160 -2.28 -35.01 -2.54
N ALA A 161 -3.43 -34.35 -2.34
CA ALA A 161 -4.27 -34.59 -1.19
C ALA A 161 -4.59 -36.08 -1.27
N SER A 162 -3.93 -36.81 -0.39
CA SER A 162 -3.55 -38.19 -0.60
C SER A 162 -4.77 -39.06 -0.36
N SER A 163 -5.03 -39.94 -1.33
CA SER A 163 -5.53 -41.33 -1.17
C SER A 163 -6.74 -41.58 -0.27
#